data_AF-A0A529ZE91-F1
#
_entry.id   AF-A0A529ZE91-F1
#
_cell.length_a   1.000
_cell.length_b   1.000
_cell.length_c   1.000
_cell.angle_alpha   90.00
_cell.angle_beta   90.00
_cell.angle_gamma   90.00
#
_symmetry.space_group_name_H-M   'P 1'
#
loop_
_entity.id
_entity.type
_entity.pdbx_description
1 polymer ?
#
loop_
_entity_poly.entity_id
_entity_poly.type
_entity_poly.pdbx_seq_one_letter_code
_entity_poly.pdbx_strand_id
1 'polypeptide(L)' 'MLYQAYQLQDDLIAPARMLAELMGSATAGMALGDAAKRPIAAGLEMITRFRLTHTRPDFGIETVRVGHREVPVAVETAL' A
#
# COMPACT_ATOMS: atom_id res chain seq x y z
N MET A 1 -8.41 -12.47 8.20
CA MET A 1 -7.10 -12.96 7.70
C MET A 1 -6.02 -11.91 7.98
N LEU A 2 -4.79 -12.29 8.37
CA LEU A 2 -3.70 -11.31 8.65
C LEU A 2 -3.51 -10.29 7.52
N TYR A 3 -3.62 -10.72 6.26
CA TYR A 3 -3.56 -9.82 5.09
C TYR A 3 -4.62 -8.72 5.10
N GLN A 4 -5.84 -9.00 5.56
CA GLN A 4 -6.90 -7.98 5.64
C GLN A 4 -6.59 -6.92 6.69
N ALA A 5 -5.90 -7.28 7.78
CA ALA A 5 -5.48 -6.30 8.79
C ALA A 5 -4.42 -5.35 8.22
N TYR A 6 -3.46 -5.87 7.45
CA TYR A 6 -2.47 -5.04 6.75
C TYR A 6 -3.09 -4.18 5.65
N GLN A 7 -4.03 -4.72 4.89
CA GLN A 7 -4.78 -3.96 3.89
C GLN A 7 -5.56 -2.81 4.53
N LEU A 8 -6.30 -3.11 5.61
CA LEU A 8 -7.03 -2.10 6.38
C LEU A 8 -6.10 -1.00 6.90
N GLN A 9 -4.92 -1.37 7.41
CA GLN A 9 -3.93 -0.39 7.85
C GLN A 9 -3.46 0.53 6.70
N ASP A 10 -3.17 -0.03 5.52
CA ASP A 10 -2.76 0.75 4.35
C ASP A 10 -3.90 1.68 3.87
N ASP A 11 -5.13 1.18 3.87
CA ASP A 11 -6.34 1.93 3.50
C ASP A 11 -6.59 3.09 4.48
N LEU A 12 -6.42 2.86 5.79
CA LEU A 12 -6.56 3.90 6.82
C LEU A 12 -5.54 5.03 6.67
N ILE A 13 -4.35 4.73 6.13
CA ILE A 13 -3.28 5.71 5.94
C ILE A 13 -3.36 6.41 4.57
N ALA A 14 -4.16 5.88 3.64
CA ALA A 14 -4.35 6.47 2.31
C ALA A 14 -4.73 7.98 2.32
N PRO A 15 -5.66 8.47 3.18
CA PRO A 15 -5.97 9.89 3.25
C PRO A 15 -4.78 10.74 3.70
N ALA A 16 -3.98 10.25 4.66
CA ALA A 16 -2.79 10.96 5.14
C ALA A 16 -1.72 11.08 4.04
N ARG A 17 -1.54 10.03 3.23
CA ARG A 17 -0.67 10.09 2.03
C ARG A 17 -1.15 11.13 1.03
N MET A 18 -2.44 11.16 0.73
CA MET A 18 -3.02 12.11 -0.21
C MET A 18 -2.81 13.56 0.28
N LEU A 19 -3.01 13.82 1.57
CA LEU A 19 -2.71 15.13 2.16
C LEU A 19 -1.22 15.46 2.09
N ALA A 20 -0.34 14.49 2.33
CA ALA A 20 1.11 14.70 2.25
C ALA A 20 1.57 15.03 0.82
N GLU A 21 1.00 14.38 -0.21
CA GLU A 21 1.26 14.71 -1.62
C GLU A 21 0.81 16.15 -1.95
N LEU A 22 -0.39 16.54 -1.51
CA LEU A 22 -0.90 17.90 -1.70
C LEU A 22 0.00 18.94 -1.00
N MET A 23 0.33 18.72 0.27
CA MET A 23 1.14 19.64 1.07
C MET A 23 2.60 19.69 0.64
N GLY A 24 3.14 18.60 0.11
CA GLY A 24 4.48 18.53 -0.50
C GLY A 24 4.58 19.45 -1.71
N SER A 25 3.52 19.58 -2.51
CA SER A 25 3.50 20.52 -3.63
C SER A 25 3.40 21.98 -3.16
N ALA A 26 2.72 22.24 -2.04
CA ALA A 26 2.49 23.57 -1.49
C ALA A 26 3.64 24.12 -0.63
N THR A 27 4.57 23.27 -0.17
CA THR A 27 5.62 23.65 0.79
C THR A 27 6.60 24.68 0.21
N ALA A 28 6.80 24.68 -1.11
CA ALA A 28 7.60 25.68 -1.81
C ALA A 28 7.04 27.11 -1.66
N GLY A 29 5.71 27.26 -1.67
CA GLY A 29 5.00 28.55 -1.60
C GLY A 29 4.78 29.08 -0.18
N MET A 30 5.12 28.33 0.86
CA MET A 30 4.93 28.76 2.24
C MET A 30 5.87 29.91 2.63
N ALA A 31 5.39 30.86 3.42
CA ALA A 31 6.19 31.94 4.01
C ALA A 31 7.02 31.45 5.23
N LEU A 32 7.79 30.37 5.04
CA LEU A 32 8.75 29.84 6.01
C LEU A 32 10.18 29.97 5.48
N GLY A 33 11.15 30.04 6.39
CA GLY A 33 12.57 29.96 6.04
C GLY A 33 13.00 28.55 5.63
N ASP A 34 14.07 28.45 4.83
CA ASP A 34 14.55 27.17 4.26
C ASP A 34 14.91 26.12 5.31
N ALA A 35 15.41 26.56 6.48
CA ALA A 35 15.75 25.67 7.59
C ALA A 35 14.52 24.93 8.16
N ALA A 36 13.33 25.51 8.06
CA ALA A 36 12.07 24.89 8.47
C ALA A 36 11.39 24.14 7.31
N LYS A 37 11.49 24.64 6.06
CA LYS A 37 10.89 24.01 4.88
C LYS A 37 11.47 22.62 4.60
N ARG A 38 12.80 22.47 4.68
CA ARG A 38 13.48 21.19 4.39
C ARG A 38 12.99 20.01 5.24
N PRO A 39 12.98 20.07 6.58
CA PRO A 39 12.51 18.96 7.39
C PRO A 39 11.01 18.68 7.20
N ILE A 40 10.19 19.72 6.96
CA ILE A 40 8.76 19.54 6.66
C ILE A 40 8.59 18.77 5.34
N ALA A 41 9.27 19.19 4.27
CA ALA A 41 9.21 18.52 2.98
C ALA A 41 9.69 17.06 3.08
N ALA A 42 10.78 16.80 3.81
CA ALA A 42 11.29 15.45 4.03
C ALA A 42 10.28 14.58 4.82
N GLY A 43 9.64 15.13 5.86
CA GLY A 43 8.61 14.42 6.62
C GLY A 43 7.39 14.05 5.76
N LEU A 44 6.92 14.98 4.92
CA LEU A 44 5.84 14.73 3.98
C LEU A 44 6.22 13.66 2.96
N GLU A 45 7.44 13.69 2.43
CA GLU A 45 7.97 12.66 1.51
C GLU A 45 8.04 11.28 2.17
N MET A 46 8.40 11.19 3.45
CA MET A 46 8.35 9.91 4.16
C MET A 46 6.94 9.35 4.25
N ILE A 47 5.94 10.21 4.49
CA ILE A 47 4.53 9.80 4.55
C ILE A 47 4.07 9.29 3.18
N THR A 48 4.40 9.98 2.08
CA THR A 48 3.97 9.54 0.73
C THR A 48 4.53 8.15 0.36
N ARG A 49 5.72 7.82 0.86
CA ARG A 49 6.40 6.52 0.68
C ARG A 49 5.90 5.41 1.61
N PHE A 50 5.11 5.74 2.63
CA PHE A 50 4.59 4.74 3.57
C PHE A 50 3.49 3.90 2.91
N ARG A 51 3.87 2.85 2.17
CA ARG A 51 2.94 1.94 1.49
C ARG A 51 3.34 0.48 1.70
N LEU A 52 2.35 -0.42 1.73
CA LEU A 52 2.61 -1.85 1.71
C LEU A 52 3.29 -2.24 0.39
N THR A 53 4.46 -2.86 0.45
CA THR A 53 5.21 -3.32 -0.74
C THR A 53 5.01 -4.80 -1.04
N HIS A 54 4.48 -5.55 -0.07
CA HIS A 54 4.27 -6.98 -0.22
C HIS A 54 2.97 -7.26 -0.97
N THR A 55 3.08 -7.75 -2.19
CA THR A 55 1.96 -8.31 -2.94
C THR A 55 1.90 -9.82 -2.70
N ARG A 56 0.70 -10.34 -2.43
CA ARG A 56 0.51 -11.78 -2.30
C ARG A 56 0.86 -12.47 -3.64
N PRO A 57 1.81 -13.42 -3.67
CA PRO A 57 2.10 -14.19 -4.87
C PRO A 57 0.95 -15.17 -5.20
N ASP A 58 0.93 -15.66 -6.44
CA ASP A 58 0.02 -16.75 -6.80
C ASP A 58 0.25 -17.97 -5.90
N PHE A 59 -0.80 -18.75 -5.63
CA PHE A 59 -0.67 -20.01 -4.90
C PHE A 59 0.21 -21.01 -5.64
N GLY A 60 0.30 -20.90 -6.98
CA GLY A 60 1.08 -21.81 -7.80
C GLY A 60 0.52 -23.23 -7.83
N ILE A 61 -0.79 -23.38 -7.57
CA ILE A 61 -1.50 -24.66 -7.60
C ILE A 61 -2.47 -24.60 -8.78
N GLU A 62 -2.03 -25.10 -9.92
CA GLU A 62 -2.86 -25.13 -11.14
C GLU A 62 -3.78 -26.35 -11.18
N THR A 63 -3.30 -27.49 -10.71
CA THR A 63 -4.05 -28.75 -10.71
C THR A 63 -3.79 -29.55 -9.43
N VAL A 64 -4.78 -30.34 -9.05
CA VAL A 64 -4.66 -31.33 -7.97
C VAL A 64 -5.21 -32.67 -8.43
N ARG A 65 -4.67 -33.75 -7.88
CA ARG A 65 -5.12 -35.10 -8.19
C ARG A 65 -6.26 -35.50 -7.24
N VAL A 66 -7.42 -35.80 -7.82
CA VAL A 66 -8.58 -36.32 -7.09
C VAL A 66 -8.86 -37.74 -7.60
N GLY A 67 -8.38 -38.74 -6.86
CA GLY A 67 -8.36 -40.14 -7.30
C GLY A 67 -7.42 -40.37 -8.48
N HIS A 68 -7.97 -40.74 -9.65
CA HIS A 68 -7.22 -41.00 -10.90
C HIS A 68 -7.38 -39.88 -11.95
N ARG A 69 -7.89 -38.71 -11.58
CA ARG A 69 -8.07 -37.57 -12.49
C ARG A 69 -7.32 -36.34 -11.97
N GLU A 70 -6.69 -35.61 -12.89
CA GLU A 70 -6.22 -34.25 -12.63
C GLU A 70 -7.39 -33.28 -12.76
N VAL A 71 -7.54 -32.41 -11.76
CA VAL A 71 -8.63 -31.44 -11.66
C VAL A 71 -8.01 -30.04 -11.55
N PRO A 72 -8.45 -29.06 -12.35
CA PRO A 72 -7.95 -27.69 -12.25
C PRO A 72 -8.40 -27.04 -10.94
N VAL A 73 -7.52 -26.22 -10.37
CA VAL A 73 -7.81 -25.39 -9.19
C VAL A 73 -8.07 -23.95 -9.64
N ALA A 74 -9.13 -23.35 -9.11
CA ALA A 74 -9.49 -21.96 -9.36
C ALA A 74 -9.54 -21.18 -8.04
N VAL A 75 -9.19 -19.89 -8.10
CA VAL A 75 -9.29 -18.98 -6.97
C VAL A 75 -10.66 -18.31 -6.99
N GLU A 76 -11.37 -18.37 -5.86
CA GLU A 76 -12.63 -17.66 -5.66
C GLU A 76 -12.50 -16.63 -4.53
N THR A 77 -13.18 -15.50 -4.70
CA THR A 77 -13.30 -14.49 -3.65
C THR A 77 -14.47 -14.85 -2.75
N ALA A 78 -14.22 -15.06 -1.45
CA ALA A 78 -15.29 -15.20 -0.47
C ALA A 78 -15.93 -13.83 -0.19
N LEU A 79 -17.27 -13.76 -0.29
CA LEU A 79 -18.11 -12.59 0.02
C LEU A 79 -18.32 -12.42 1.52
#